data_AF-A0A4Y7T838-F1
#
_entry.id   AF-A0A4Y7T838-F1
#
_cell.length_a   1.000
_cell.length_b   1.000
_cell.length_c   1.000
_cell.angle_alpha   90.00
_cell.angle_beta   90.00
_cell.angle_gamma   90.00
#
_symmetry.space_group_name_H-M   'P 1'
#
loop_
_entity.id
_entity.type
_entity.pdbx_description
1 polymer ?
#
loop_
_entity_poly.entity_id
_entity_poly.type
_entity_poly.pdbx_seq_one_letter_code
_entity_poly.pdbx_strand_id
1 'polypeptide(L)'
;MSSWIQYPPTGLATLTHYSLPEGYVAACGCTPDSTKYPTAALSQMAFGSSANYGPGCGRCFKLSLLNPLVSTPPFTPDEIKSVVVKITDLCPLSQVGWCSGTTERMNSAGSQLNFDLAYPSKAIPGDFFPSDEALYGYKDFGVWNITYEAVSCLSSWQGTSNPKALGSVGALGTSACCPAEPTGNSEDTCPSYSDNNGLPPNTATSDSPMLRPIPSTLLVGLVLSWLVLR
;
A
#
# COMPACT_ATOMS: atom_id res chain seq x y z
N MET A 1 0.79 -20.05 -13.80
CA MET A 1 1.58 -18.90 -13.28
C MET A 1 0.79 -17.64 -13.64
N SER A 2 0.65 -16.69 -12.71
CA SER A 2 -0.11 -15.46 -13.00
C SER A 2 0.67 -14.59 -13.98
N SER A 3 -0.02 -13.76 -14.76
CA SER A 3 0.61 -12.77 -15.65
C SER A 3 1.19 -11.57 -14.89
N TRP A 4 1.08 -11.54 -13.56
CA TRP A 4 1.49 -10.41 -12.72
C TRP A 4 2.93 -10.59 -12.23
N ILE A 5 3.64 -9.47 -12.03
CA ILE A 5 4.99 -9.48 -11.47
C ILE A 5 4.93 -10.05 -10.05
N GLN A 6 5.72 -11.10 -9.83
CA GLN A 6 6.08 -11.53 -8.48
C GLN A 6 7.37 -10.81 -8.11
N TYR A 7 7.34 -10.05 -7.01
CA TYR A 7 8.47 -9.26 -6.57
C TYR A 7 8.87 -9.67 -5.15
N PRO A 8 10.18 -9.75 -4.86
CA PRO A 8 10.67 -10.08 -3.54
C PRO A 8 10.26 -9.01 -2.50
N PRO A 9 10.31 -9.33 -1.20
CA PRO A 9 9.96 -8.38 -0.13
C PRO A 9 10.88 -7.16 -0.10
N THR A 10 12.09 -7.23 -0.66
CA THR A 10 12.98 -6.08 -0.82
C THR A 10 13.52 -5.98 -2.23
N GLY A 11 13.76 -4.78 -2.74
CA GLY A 11 14.29 -4.60 -4.08
C GLY A 11 14.50 -3.15 -4.51
N LEU A 12 14.81 -2.97 -5.78
CA LEU A 12 14.90 -1.66 -6.44
C LEU A 12 13.61 -1.37 -7.20
N ALA A 13 13.23 -0.10 -7.21
CA ALA A 13 12.09 0.41 -7.98
C ALA A 13 12.33 1.87 -8.36
N THR A 14 11.43 2.42 -9.16
CA THR A 14 11.31 3.86 -9.29
C THR A 14 10.20 4.44 -8.43
N LEU A 15 10.37 5.71 -8.07
CA LEU A 15 9.39 6.51 -7.35
C LEU A 15 9.11 7.79 -8.12
N THR A 16 7.84 8.02 -8.42
CA THR A 16 7.29 9.30 -8.87
C THR A 16 6.34 9.85 -7.82
N HIS A 17 5.70 10.98 -8.12
CA HIS A 17 4.58 11.47 -7.33
C HIS A 17 3.42 11.97 -8.19
N TYR A 18 2.24 11.95 -7.59
CA TYR A 18 1.01 12.48 -8.16
C TYR A 18 0.16 13.12 -7.06
N SER A 19 -0.66 14.09 -7.48
CA SER A 19 -1.62 14.74 -6.57
C SER A 19 -2.85 13.87 -6.37
N LEU A 20 -3.09 13.47 -5.12
CA LEU A 20 -4.28 12.75 -4.69
C LEU A 20 -5.12 13.65 -3.78
N PRO A 21 -6.37 14.00 -4.12
CA PRO A 21 -7.23 14.78 -3.25
C PRO A 21 -7.50 14.07 -1.91
N GLU A 22 -7.51 14.84 -0.81
CA GLU A 22 -7.89 14.29 0.50
C GLU A 22 -9.34 13.76 0.45
N GLY A 23 -9.54 12.54 0.94
CA GLY A 23 -10.83 11.86 0.96
C GLY A 23 -11.17 11.10 -0.34
N TYR A 24 -10.26 11.06 -1.32
CA TYR A 24 -10.49 10.32 -2.55
C TYR A 24 -10.50 8.80 -2.32
N VAL A 25 -11.38 8.10 -3.02
CA VAL A 25 -11.47 6.62 -3.01
C VAL A 25 -10.81 6.09 -4.27
N ALA A 26 -9.56 5.63 -4.10
CA ALA A 26 -8.68 5.14 -5.16
C ALA A 26 -8.98 3.68 -5.58
N ALA A 27 -8.18 3.10 -6.48
CA ALA A 27 -8.42 1.77 -7.08
C ALA A 27 -8.53 0.60 -6.07
N CYS A 28 -8.00 0.77 -4.86
CA CYS A 28 -8.20 -0.22 -3.79
C CYS A 28 -9.52 -0.08 -3.05
N GLY A 29 -10.29 0.99 -3.22
CA GLY A 29 -11.50 1.22 -2.44
C GLY A 29 -11.24 1.34 -0.92
N CYS A 30 -10.03 1.74 -0.53
CA CYS A 30 -9.71 2.01 0.87
C CYS A 30 -10.53 3.19 1.38
N THR A 31 -10.71 3.28 2.69
CA THR A 31 -11.47 4.39 3.29
C THR A 31 -10.86 5.76 2.92
N PRO A 32 -11.69 6.80 2.74
CA PRO A 32 -11.23 8.17 2.47
C PRO A 32 -10.18 8.69 3.45
N ASP A 33 -10.27 8.30 4.73
CA ASP A 33 -9.34 8.73 5.77
C ASP A 33 -7.92 8.16 5.58
N SER A 34 -7.74 7.13 4.73
CA SER A 34 -6.40 6.63 4.38
C SER A 34 -5.53 7.67 3.69
N THR A 35 -6.11 8.61 2.93
CA THR A 35 -5.37 9.68 2.23
C THR A 35 -4.78 10.73 3.18
N LYS A 36 -5.14 10.70 4.47
CA LYS A 36 -4.55 11.56 5.51
C LYS A 36 -3.18 11.06 5.99
N TYR A 37 -2.73 9.92 5.47
CA TYR A 37 -1.47 9.26 5.78
C TYR A 37 -0.71 8.97 4.48
N PRO A 38 0.60 8.64 4.53
CA PRO A 38 1.36 8.39 3.31
C PRO A 38 0.79 7.19 2.56
N THR A 39 0.42 7.42 1.31
CA THR A 39 -0.15 6.41 0.42
C THR A 39 0.54 6.47 -0.93
N ALA A 40 0.45 5.40 -1.70
CA ALA A 40 1.01 5.34 -3.04
C ALA A 40 0.14 4.51 -3.98
N ALA A 41 0.28 4.79 -5.27
CA ALA A 41 -0.14 3.89 -6.33
C ALA A 41 0.99 2.90 -6.63
N LEU A 42 0.66 1.65 -6.96
CA LEU A 42 1.63 0.66 -7.42
C LEU A 42 1.44 0.38 -8.92
N SER A 43 2.53 0.24 -9.67
CA SER A 43 2.48 -0.11 -11.09
C SER A 43 1.65 -1.35 -11.34
N GLN A 44 0.73 -1.31 -12.30
CA GLN A 44 -0.32 -2.30 -12.57
C GLN A 44 0.13 -3.76 -12.45
N MET A 45 1.29 -4.09 -13.01
CA MET A 45 1.77 -5.47 -13.05
C MET A 45 2.20 -5.98 -11.68
N ALA A 46 2.61 -5.10 -10.75
CA ALA A 46 2.87 -5.40 -9.35
C ALA A 46 1.63 -5.19 -8.46
N PHE A 47 0.74 -4.27 -8.83
CA PHE A 47 -0.58 -4.11 -8.20
C PHE A 47 -1.43 -5.38 -8.32
N GLY A 48 -1.32 -6.07 -9.46
CA GLY A 48 -1.92 -7.39 -9.71
C GLY A 48 -3.37 -7.35 -10.20
N SER A 49 -3.82 -6.22 -10.74
CA SER A 49 -5.14 -6.04 -11.36
C SER A 49 -5.08 -4.90 -12.36
N SER A 50 -5.84 -4.98 -13.45
CA SER A 50 -5.93 -3.91 -14.47
C SER A 50 -6.98 -2.85 -14.17
N ALA A 51 -7.76 -3.02 -13.10
CA ALA A 51 -8.84 -2.11 -12.73
C ALA A 51 -8.79 -1.77 -11.24
N ASN A 52 -9.32 -2.66 -10.38
CA ASN A 52 -9.46 -2.40 -8.95
C ASN A 52 -9.07 -3.63 -8.11
N TYR A 53 -8.91 -3.42 -6.81
CA TYR A 53 -8.83 -4.46 -5.77
C TYR A 53 -7.71 -5.50 -5.98
N GLY A 54 -6.60 -5.09 -6.58
CA GLY A 54 -5.46 -5.96 -6.80
C GLY A 54 -4.87 -6.50 -5.50
N PRO A 55 -4.14 -7.63 -5.54
CA PRO A 55 -3.49 -8.22 -4.36
C PRO A 55 -2.48 -7.27 -3.66
N GLY A 56 -2.00 -6.24 -4.36
CA GLY A 56 -1.17 -5.19 -3.77
C GLY A 56 -1.92 -4.25 -2.83
N CYS A 57 -3.25 -4.19 -2.88
CA CYS A 57 -4.06 -3.25 -2.13
C CYS A 57 -3.91 -3.38 -0.62
N GLY A 58 -3.55 -2.31 0.07
CA GLY A 58 -3.39 -2.27 1.52
C GLY A 58 -2.06 -2.83 2.03
N ARG A 59 -1.16 -3.32 1.15
CA ARG A 59 0.23 -3.64 1.53
C ARG A 59 0.99 -2.37 1.91
N CYS A 60 1.94 -2.48 2.83
CA CYS A 60 2.80 -1.37 3.21
C CYS A 60 4.25 -1.58 2.79
N PHE A 61 4.88 -0.49 2.37
CA PHE A 61 6.26 -0.48 1.92
C PHE A 61 7.01 0.69 2.54
N LYS A 62 8.21 0.44 3.03
CA LYS A 62 9.20 1.48 3.28
C LYS A 62 9.92 1.78 1.97
N LEU A 63 9.83 3.02 1.51
CA LEU A 63 10.46 3.52 0.29
C LEU A 63 11.60 4.45 0.70
N SER A 64 12.82 4.17 0.25
CA SER A 64 14.01 4.97 0.59
C SER A 64 14.64 5.57 -0.66
N LEU A 65 14.84 6.89 -0.69
CA LEU A 65 15.43 7.60 -1.82
C LEU A 65 16.92 7.27 -1.97
N LEU A 66 17.33 6.89 -3.19
CA LEU A 66 18.75 6.72 -3.52
C LEU A 66 19.29 7.95 -4.25
N ASN A 67 18.77 8.22 -5.45
CA ASN A 67 19.17 9.34 -6.29
C ASN A 67 18.08 9.62 -7.34
N PRO A 68 17.95 10.86 -7.84
CA PRO A 68 17.09 11.13 -8.97
C PRO A 68 17.63 10.42 -10.22
N LEU A 69 16.73 10.01 -11.09
CA LEU A 69 17.09 9.38 -12.36
C LEU A 69 17.64 10.39 -13.36
N VAL A 70 17.11 11.61 -13.33
CA VAL A 70 17.46 12.69 -14.26
C VAL A 70 17.87 13.92 -13.47
N SER A 71 19.17 14.17 -13.39
CA SER A 71 19.74 15.43 -12.89
C SER A 71 21.05 15.73 -13.62
N THR A 72 21.38 17.01 -13.79
CA THR A 72 22.68 17.42 -14.35
C THR A 72 23.14 18.68 -13.63
N PRO A 73 24.23 18.62 -12.83
CA PRO A 73 25.07 17.43 -12.54
C PRO A 73 24.34 16.28 -11.81
N PRO A 74 24.95 15.09 -11.65
CA PRO A 74 24.37 14.05 -10.81
C PRO A 74 24.12 14.55 -9.38
N PHE A 75 22.94 14.27 -8.83
CA PHE A 75 22.57 14.64 -7.47
C PHE A 75 22.70 13.43 -6.55
N THR A 76 23.45 13.60 -5.46
CA THR A 76 23.56 12.62 -4.39
C THR A 76 23.01 13.27 -3.12
N PRO A 77 21.92 12.75 -2.53
CA PRO A 77 21.39 13.31 -1.29
C PRO A 77 22.37 13.08 -0.14
N ASP A 78 22.51 14.10 0.73
CA ASP A 78 23.33 14.00 1.96
C ASP A 78 22.73 13.04 3.00
N GLU A 79 21.40 12.86 2.95
CA GLU A 79 20.64 11.98 3.82
C GLU A 79 19.66 11.11 3.01
N ILE A 80 19.60 9.82 3.34
CA ILE A 80 18.60 8.91 2.78
C ILE A 80 17.26 9.14 3.47
N LYS A 81 16.35 9.83 2.79
CA LYS A 81 14.97 9.99 3.26
C LYS A 81 14.15 8.73 2.98
N SER A 82 13.31 8.34 3.93
CA SER A 82 12.42 7.19 3.82
C SER A 82 10.99 7.53 4.22
N VAL A 83 10.01 6.88 3.60
CA VAL A 83 8.59 6.97 3.97
C VAL A 83 7.95 5.59 3.93
N VAL A 84 7.09 5.29 4.91
CA VAL A 84 6.27 4.08 4.89
C VAL A 84 4.92 4.43 4.30
N VAL A 85 4.59 3.84 3.16
CA VAL A 85 3.32 4.05 2.45
C VAL A 85 2.42 2.83 2.54
N LYS A 86 1.11 3.04 2.51
CA LYS A 86 0.13 1.99 2.18
C LYS A 86 -0.26 2.11 0.70
N ILE A 87 -0.31 0.99 -0.01
CA ILE A 87 -0.81 0.98 -1.40
C ILE A 87 -2.32 1.12 -1.40
N THR A 88 -2.82 2.21 -1.96
CA THR A 88 -4.26 2.49 -2.04
C THR A 88 -4.74 2.68 -3.46
N ASP A 89 -3.82 2.79 -4.41
CA ASP A 89 -4.15 3.11 -5.80
C ASP A 89 -3.36 2.26 -6.81
N LEU A 90 -3.81 2.34 -8.05
CA LEU A 90 -3.24 1.71 -9.22
C LEU A 90 -2.52 2.78 -10.05
N CYS A 91 -1.27 2.52 -10.43
CA CYS A 91 -0.65 3.23 -11.54
C CYS A 91 -0.82 2.39 -12.82
N PRO A 92 -1.71 2.78 -13.76
CA PRO A 92 -2.10 1.94 -14.88
C PRO A 92 -0.94 1.59 -15.81
N LEU A 93 -1.00 0.41 -16.43
CA LEU A 93 0.01 -0.02 -17.39
C LEU A 93 -0.05 0.87 -18.63
N SER A 94 1.10 1.42 -18.98
CA SER A 94 1.30 2.22 -20.20
C SER A 94 2.32 1.56 -21.13
N GLN A 95 2.36 2.01 -22.38
CA GLN A 95 3.40 1.57 -23.32
C GLN A 95 4.78 2.13 -22.93
N VAL A 96 4.82 3.37 -22.44
CA VAL A 96 6.02 4.12 -22.05
C VAL A 96 5.83 4.79 -20.70
N GLY A 97 6.93 5.17 -20.05
CA GLY A 97 6.91 5.87 -18.76
C GLY A 97 7.23 4.93 -17.60
N TRP A 98 6.85 5.35 -16.39
CA TRP A 98 7.33 4.74 -15.15
C TRP A 98 6.54 3.48 -14.76
N CYS A 99 5.25 3.44 -15.07
CA CYS A 99 4.40 2.27 -14.78
C CYS A 99 4.30 1.28 -15.93
N SER A 100 5.20 1.36 -16.92
CA SER A 100 5.21 0.49 -18.09
C SER A 100 5.90 -0.87 -17.87
N GLY A 101 6.38 -1.15 -16.65
CA GLY A 101 7.04 -2.41 -16.31
C GLY A 101 6.11 -3.62 -16.44
N THR A 102 6.65 -4.74 -16.91
CA THR A 102 5.97 -6.04 -17.04
C THR A 102 6.90 -7.17 -16.59
N THR A 103 6.41 -8.41 -16.61
CA THR A 103 7.21 -9.61 -16.34
C THR A 103 8.39 -9.77 -17.30
N GLU A 104 8.30 -9.21 -18.52
CA GLU A 104 9.27 -9.39 -19.60
C GLU A 104 10.05 -8.10 -19.93
N ARG A 105 9.66 -6.97 -19.33
CA ARG A 105 10.15 -5.64 -19.73
C ARG A 105 10.25 -4.69 -18.55
N MET A 106 11.37 -3.96 -18.49
CA MET A 106 11.57 -2.85 -17.55
C MET A 106 10.81 -1.59 -17.99
N ASN A 107 10.49 -0.72 -17.04
CA ASN A 107 9.97 0.62 -17.32
C ASN A 107 11.03 1.52 -17.98
N SER A 108 10.65 2.76 -18.34
CA SER A 108 11.56 3.72 -18.99
C SER A 108 12.79 4.10 -18.15
N ALA A 109 12.82 3.73 -16.87
CA ALA A 109 13.93 3.96 -15.95
C ALA A 109 14.76 2.70 -15.65
N GLY A 110 14.46 1.57 -16.30
CA GLY A 110 15.17 0.31 -16.07
C GLY A 110 14.72 -0.49 -14.83
N SER A 111 13.57 -0.15 -14.22
CA SER A 111 12.98 -0.89 -13.09
C SER A 111 11.72 -1.66 -13.49
N GLN A 112 11.44 -2.80 -12.85
CA GLN A 112 10.17 -3.52 -13.08
C GLN A 112 8.99 -2.86 -12.35
N LEU A 113 9.25 -2.23 -11.21
CA LEU A 113 8.24 -1.62 -10.34
C LEU A 113 8.35 -0.10 -10.36
N ASN A 114 7.19 0.56 -10.28
CA ASN A 114 7.10 1.97 -9.92
C ASN A 114 6.08 2.15 -8.80
N PHE A 115 6.44 2.99 -7.84
CA PHE A 115 5.52 3.54 -6.86
C PHE A 115 5.23 4.98 -7.26
N ASP A 116 3.97 5.38 -7.24
CA ASP A 116 3.57 6.77 -7.44
C ASP A 116 3.11 7.33 -6.09
N LEU A 117 3.91 8.18 -5.46
CA LEU A 117 3.64 8.71 -4.12
C LEU A 117 2.50 9.73 -4.18
N ALA A 118 1.51 9.61 -3.29
CA ALA A 118 0.50 10.64 -3.10
C ALA A 118 1.14 11.88 -2.44
N TYR A 119 1.69 12.76 -3.27
CA TYR A 119 2.48 13.92 -2.87
C TYR A 119 2.25 15.09 -3.85
N PRO A 120 2.18 16.35 -3.38
CA PRO A 120 2.30 16.78 -1.99
C PRO A 120 1.10 16.33 -1.13
N SER A 121 1.36 16.02 0.15
CA SER A 121 0.32 15.71 1.13
C SER A 121 0.75 16.20 2.52
N LYS A 122 -0.21 16.43 3.42
CA LYS A 122 0.09 16.85 4.82
C LYS A 122 0.82 15.77 5.62
N ALA A 123 0.74 14.52 5.17
CA ALA A 123 1.30 13.36 5.85
C ALA A 123 2.80 13.13 5.55
N ILE A 124 3.31 13.79 4.52
CA ILE A 124 4.67 13.62 4.03
C ILE A 124 5.38 14.99 4.15
N PRO A 125 6.56 15.07 4.76
CA PRO A 125 7.31 16.32 4.85
C PRO A 125 7.48 16.99 3.48
N GLY A 126 7.30 18.30 3.43
CA GLY A 126 7.41 19.06 2.18
C GLY A 126 8.79 18.99 1.53
N ASP A 127 9.81 18.63 2.29
CA ASP A 127 11.19 18.44 1.85
C ASP A 127 11.53 16.96 1.58
N PHE A 128 10.55 16.05 1.53
CA PHE A 128 10.78 14.61 1.33
C PHE A 128 11.61 14.31 0.08
N PHE A 129 11.37 15.04 -1.02
CA PHE A 129 12.24 15.03 -2.20
C PHE A 129 13.30 16.14 -2.04
N PRO A 130 14.55 15.80 -1.65
CA PRO A 130 15.58 16.81 -1.47
C PRO A 130 16.03 17.36 -2.82
N SER A 131 16.45 18.62 -2.83
CA SER A 131 16.95 19.32 -4.01
C SER A 131 17.91 20.44 -3.64
N ASP A 132 18.67 20.90 -4.63
CA ASP A 132 19.47 22.11 -4.56
C ASP A 132 18.99 23.07 -5.66
N GLU A 133 17.96 23.84 -5.36
CA GLU A 133 17.35 24.76 -6.34
C GLU A 133 18.36 25.80 -6.87
N ALA A 134 19.34 26.18 -6.05
CA ALA A 134 20.37 27.14 -6.47
C ALA A 134 21.30 26.53 -7.53
N LEU A 135 21.61 25.24 -7.45
CA LEU A 135 22.42 24.52 -8.43
C LEU A 135 21.62 24.10 -9.68
N TYR A 136 20.42 23.56 -9.50
CA TYR A 136 19.66 22.94 -10.59
C TYR A 136 18.64 23.87 -11.25
N GLY A 137 18.19 24.93 -10.57
CA GLY A 137 17.13 25.83 -11.03
C GLY A 137 15.71 25.26 -10.90
N TYR A 138 15.55 24.10 -10.25
CA TYR A 138 14.26 23.47 -9.96
C TYR A 138 14.35 22.63 -8.68
N LYS A 139 13.20 22.41 -8.02
CA LYS A 139 13.11 21.64 -6.77
C LYS A 139 12.75 20.17 -6.95
N ASP A 140 12.14 19.83 -8.07
CA ASP A 140 11.57 18.51 -8.30
C ASP A 140 12.28 17.83 -9.47
N PHE A 141 13.02 16.75 -9.17
CA PHE A 141 13.64 15.90 -10.17
C PHE A 141 12.65 14.96 -10.87
N GLY A 142 11.41 14.87 -10.37
CA GLY A 142 10.29 14.12 -10.95
C GLY A 142 10.34 12.60 -10.70
N VAL A 143 11.49 11.96 -10.90
CA VAL A 143 11.64 10.50 -10.76
C VAL A 143 12.92 10.13 -10.02
N TRP A 144 12.79 9.19 -9.10
CA TRP A 144 13.87 8.72 -8.23
C TRP A 144 14.07 7.21 -8.35
N ASN A 145 15.33 6.78 -8.29
CA ASN A 145 15.67 5.41 -7.92
C ASN A 145 15.48 5.25 -6.42
N ILE A 146 14.84 4.15 -6.02
CA ILE A 146 14.59 3.84 -4.61
C ILE A 146 14.94 2.39 -4.29
N THR A 147 15.19 2.12 -3.01
CA THR A 147 14.93 0.79 -2.46
C THR A 147 13.52 0.74 -1.90
N TYR A 148 12.89 -0.42 -2.00
CA TYR A 148 11.65 -0.73 -1.30
C TYR A 148 11.86 -1.91 -0.35
N GLU A 149 11.10 -1.92 0.74
CA GLU A 149 10.99 -3.03 1.69
C GLU A 149 9.52 -3.18 2.06
N ALA A 150 8.95 -4.37 1.83
CA ALA A 150 7.64 -4.76 2.32
C ALA A 150 7.70 -4.85 3.85
N VAL A 151 6.87 -4.07 4.52
CA VAL A 151 6.84 -3.97 5.99
C VAL A 151 5.43 -4.20 6.50
N SER A 152 5.32 -4.57 7.78
CA SER A 152 4.04 -4.61 8.47
C SER A 152 3.46 -3.20 8.57
N CYS A 153 2.29 -2.99 7.98
CA CYS A 153 1.46 -1.80 8.20
C CYS A 153 1.15 -1.58 9.68
N LEU A 154 0.83 -2.63 10.44
CA LEU A 154 0.44 -2.56 11.85
C LEU A 154 1.52 -1.94 12.74
N SER A 155 2.79 -2.17 12.42
CA SER A 155 3.92 -1.63 13.18
C SER A 155 4.56 -0.40 12.55
N SER A 156 4.41 -0.19 11.24
CA SER A 156 5.23 0.77 10.49
C SER A 156 4.44 1.89 9.82
N TRP A 157 3.16 1.69 9.47
CA TRP A 157 2.37 2.71 8.77
C TRP A 157 1.62 3.59 9.75
N GLN A 158 1.84 4.91 9.68
CA GLN A 158 1.30 5.88 10.66
C GLN A 158 -0.23 5.86 10.77
N GLY A 159 -0.93 5.54 9.68
CA GLY A 159 -2.39 5.42 9.66
C GLY A 159 -2.95 4.25 10.46
N THR A 160 -2.11 3.30 10.89
CA THR A 160 -2.56 2.11 11.63
C THR A 160 -3.28 2.41 12.95
N SER A 161 -2.95 3.55 13.56
CA SER A 161 -3.53 3.99 14.84
C SER A 161 -4.90 4.64 14.69
N ASN A 162 -5.34 4.92 13.47
CA ASN A 162 -6.63 5.53 13.17
C ASN A 162 -7.56 4.50 12.52
N PRO A 163 -8.54 3.94 13.26
CA PRO A 163 -9.46 2.94 12.73
C PRO A 163 -10.23 3.39 11.48
N LYS A 164 -10.44 4.69 11.29
CA LYS A 164 -11.13 5.23 10.11
C LYS A 164 -10.28 5.16 8.85
N ALA A 165 -8.95 5.11 8.97
CA ALA A 165 -8.01 4.97 7.87
C ALA A 165 -7.75 3.51 7.46
N LEU A 166 -8.43 2.57 8.12
CA LEU A 166 -8.29 1.14 7.89
C LEU A 166 -9.42 0.63 7.01
N GLY A 167 -9.14 -0.34 6.16
CA GLY A 167 -10.16 -1.15 5.49
C GLY A 167 -10.84 -0.47 4.31
N SER A 168 -12.02 -1.00 4.00
CA SER A 168 -12.77 -0.69 2.78
C SER A 168 -13.92 0.25 3.03
N VAL A 169 -14.23 1.08 2.03
CA VAL A 169 -15.51 1.80 1.98
C VAL A 169 -16.66 0.80 2.00
N GLY A 170 -17.55 0.90 2.99
CA GLY A 170 -18.61 -0.08 3.17
C GLY A 170 -19.57 -0.24 1.97
N ALA A 171 -19.77 0.84 1.19
CA ALA A 171 -20.59 0.80 -0.03
C ALA A 171 -19.95 -0.02 -1.17
N LEU A 172 -18.63 -0.25 -1.15
CA LEU A 172 -17.91 -1.06 -2.14
C LEU A 172 -17.86 -2.54 -1.75
N GLY A 173 -18.59 -2.93 -0.70
CA GLY A 173 -18.57 -4.27 -0.15
C GLY A 173 -17.39 -4.50 0.77
N THR A 174 -17.13 -5.77 1.04
CA THR A 174 -16.35 -6.20 2.19
C THR A 174 -14.97 -6.73 1.82
N SER A 175 -14.47 -6.36 0.64
CA SER A 175 -13.26 -6.95 0.06
C SER A 175 -12.48 -6.01 -0.85
N ALA A 176 -12.65 -4.70 -0.71
CA ALA A 176 -11.99 -3.74 -1.60
C ALA A 176 -10.51 -3.55 -1.22
N CYS A 177 -10.25 -3.22 0.04
CA CYS A 177 -8.96 -2.87 0.61
C CYS A 177 -8.71 -3.60 1.94
N CYS A 178 -7.46 -4.00 2.17
CA CYS A 178 -7.08 -4.63 3.43
C CYS A 178 -7.25 -3.70 4.64
N PRO A 179 -7.80 -4.22 5.76
CA PRO A 179 -7.97 -3.46 6.99
C PRO A 179 -6.64 -3.01 7.58
N ALA A 180 -5.69 -3.94 7.77
CA ALA A 180 -4.41 -3.61 8.38
C ALA A 180 -3.23 -4.32 7.72
N GLU A 181 -3.26 -5.64 7.56
CA GLU A 181 -2.25 -6.43 6.84
C GLU A 181 -2.94 -7.33 5.81
N PRO A 182 -2.26 -7.72 4.73
CA PRO A 182 -2.58 -8.99 4.09
C PRO A 182 -2.18 -10.11 5.07
N THR A 183 -3.14 -10.60 5.87
CA THR A 183 -3.12 -11.92 6.54
C THR A 183 -1.94 -12.28 7.51
N GLY A 184 -0.88 -11.47 7.62
CA GLY A 184 0.16 -11.57 8.64
C GLY A 184 1.52 -12.14 8.18
N ASN A 185 1.77 -12.34 6.88
CA ASN A 185 3.10 -12.68 6.35
C ASN A 185 3.51 -11.76 5.17
N SER A 186 4.81 -11.67 4.87
CA SER A 186 5.35 -10.73 3.87
C SER A 186 4.98 -11.08 2.43
N GLU A 187 4.63 -12.34 2.16
CA GLU A 187 4.23 -12.87 0.86
C GLU A 187 2.71 -12.82 0.65
N ASP A 188 1.96 -12.39 1.67
CA ASP A 188 0.53 -12.54 1.63
C ASP A 188 -0.13 -11.45 0.78
N THR A 189 -1.23 -11.87 0.18
CA THR A 189 -2.06 -11.03 -0.67
C THR A 189 -3.35 -10.74 0.07
N CYS A 190 -3.90 -9.54 -0.09
CA CYS A 190 -5.15 -9.23 0.56
C CYS A 190 -6.27 -10.17 0.10
N PRO A 191 -7.20 -10.54 1.00
CA PRO A 191 -8.34 -11.36 0.63
C PRO A 191 -9.25 -10.74 -0.45
N SER A 192 -9.03 -9.46 -0.79
CA SER A 192 -9.62 -8.80 -1.97
C SER A 192 -9.40 -9.57 -3.28
N TYR A 193 -8.50 -10.56 -3.29
CA TYR A 193 -8.39 -11.59 -4.32
C TYR A 193 -9.29 -12.81 -4.00
N SER A 194 -10.61 -12.70 -4.25
CA SER A 194 -11.58 -13.78 -4.02
C SER A 194 -11.52 -14.93 -5.02
N ASP A 195 -10.76 -14.80 -6.10
CA ASP A 195 -10.83 -15.78 -7.19
C ASP A 195 -10.03 -17.07 -6.90
N ASN A 196 -9.07 -17.04 -5.96
CA ASN A 196 -8.31 -18.23 -5.56
C ASN A 196 -8.43 -18.63 -4.07
N ASN A 197 -9.02 -17.81 -3.18
CA ASN A 197 -8.96 -18.04 -1.72
C ASN A 197 -10.32 -18.06 -1.00
N GLY A 198 -11.43 -18.21 -1.72
CA GLY A 198 -12.77 -18.24 -1.15
C GLY A 198 -13.33 -16.83 -0.85
N LEU A 199 -14.39 -16.76 -0.04
CA LEU A 199 -15.02 -15.49 0.32
C LEU A 199 -14.09 -14.69 1.25
N PRO A 200 -13.67 -13.47 0.88
CA PRO A 200 -12.86 -12.60 1.75
C PRO A 200 -13.52 -12.37 3.12
N PRO A 201 -12.74 -12.27 4.22
CA PRO A 201 -13.23 -11.75 5.50
C PRO A 201 -13.73 -10.33 5.30
N ASN A 202 -14.74 -9.94 6.08
CA ASN A 202 -15.37 -8.65 5.90
C ASN A 202 -14.42 -7.49 6.26
N THR A 203 -14.00 -6.71 5.26
CA THR A 203 -13.12 -5.53 5.41
C THR A 203 -13.86 -4.19 5.41
N ALA A 204 -15.19 -4.18 5.33
CA ALA A 204 -15.97 -2.95 5.39
C ALA A 204 -15.90 -2.35 6.79
N THR A 205 -15.45 -1.11 6.90
CA THR A 205 -15.46 -0.42 8.20
C THR A 205 -16.77 0.29 8.43
N SER A 206 -17.57 -0.23 9.34
CA SER A 206 -18.45 0.56 10.21
C SER A 206 -17.87 0.43 11.62
N ASP A 207 -16.90 1.27 11.99
CA ASP A 207 -16.17 1.23 13.26
C ASP A 207 -15.71 -0.18 13.69
N SER A 208 -14.65 -0.71 13.06
CA SER A 208 -14.13 -2.04 13.45
C SER A 208 -13.56 -2.02 14.88
N PRO A 209 -14.00 -2.92 15.78
CA PRO A 209 -13.32 -3.11 17.05
C PRO A 209 -11.98 -3.79 16.77
N MET A 210 -10.91 -3.32 17.43
CA MET A 210 -9.64 -4.04 17.49
C MET A 210 -9.92 -5.52 17.81
N LEU A 211 -9.43 -6.43 16.97
CA LEU A 211 -9.32 -7.84 17.32
C LEU A 211 -8.42 -7.93 18.55
N ARG A 212 -9.03 -8.02 19.74
CA ARG A 212 -8.33 -8.36 20.97
C ARG A 212 -7.94 -9.83 20.91
N PRO A 213 -6.73 -10.22 21.36
CA PRO A 213 -6.38 -11.62 21.52
C PRO A 213 -7.31 -12.23 22.59
N ILE A 214 -8.00 -13.31 22.25
CA ILE A 214 -8.84 -14.07 23.18
C ILE A 214 -7.91 -14.76 24.19
N PRO A 215 -8.01 -14.52 25.51
CA PRO A 215 -7.31 -15.32 26.49
C PRO A 215 -8.01 -16.68 26.61
N SER A 216 -7.26 -17.75 26.40
CA SER A 216 -7.70 -19.13 26.61
C SER A 216 -7.94 -19.41 28.09
N THR A 217 -9.12 -19.16 28.64
CA THR A 217 -9.57 -19.78 29.89
C THR A 217 -11.10 -19.77 30.03
N LEU A 218 -11.61 -20.86 30.63
CA LEU A 218 -12.97 -21.10 31.16
C LEU A 218 -13.99 -21.78 30.23
N LEU A 219 -13.76 -23.07 29.96
CA LEU A 219 -14.84 -24.06 29.85
C LEU A 219 -15.20 -24.51 31.28
N VAL A 220 -16.23 -23.90 31.87
CA VAL A 220 -16.95 -24.49 33.01
C VAL A 220 -18.24 -25.08 32.45
N GLY A 221 -18.27 -26.41 32.33
CA GLY A 221 -19.48 -27.15 32.00
C GLY A 221 -20.45 -27.15 33.17
N LEU A 222 -21.61 -26.53 32.98
CA LEU A 222 -22.79 -26.74 33.83
C LEU A 222 -23.66 -27.82 33.16
N VAL A 223 -23.74 -28.97 33.82
CA VAL A 223 -24.53 -30.12 33.40
C VAL A 223 -25.78 -30.22 34.29
N LEU A 224 -26.89 -30.62 33.65
CA LEU A 224 -28.15 -31.19 34.19
C LEU A 224 -29.30 -30.25 34.55
N SER A 225 -30.07 -29.95 33.51
CA SER A 225 -31.47 -30.38 33.29
C SER A 225 -32.42 -30.47 34.49
N TRP A 226 -33.46 -29.62 34.45
CA TRP A 226 -34.74 -29.79 35.12
C TRP A 226 -35.82 -30.22 34.12
N LEU A 227 -36.93 -30.74 34.66
CA LEU A 227 -38.16 -31.30 34.05
C LEU A 227 -38.10 -32.82 33.82
N VAL A 228 -39.06 -33.62 34.31
CA VAL A 228 -40.51 -33.47 34.16
C VAL A 228 -41.30 -34.04 35.36
N LEU A 229 -42.39 -33.35 35.72
CA LEU A 229 -43.49 -33.82 36.57
C LEU A 229 -44.28 -34.97 35.91
N ARG A 230 -44.46 -36.11 36.61
CA ARG A 230 -45.75 -36.74 36.95
C ARG A 230 -45.52 -38.08 37.66
#